data_AF-A0A973JZF0-F1
#
_entry.id   AF-A0A973JZF0-F1
#
_cell.length_a   1.000
_cell.length_b   1.000
_cell.length_c   1.000
_cell.angle_alpha   90.00
_cell.angle_beta   90.00
_cell.angle_gamma   90.00
#
_symmetry.space_group_name_H-M   'P 1'
#
loop_
_entity.id
_entity.type
_entity.pdbx_description
1 polymer ?
#
loop_
_entity_poly.entity_id
_entity_poly.type
_entity_poly.pdbx_seq_one_letter_code
_entity_poly.pdbx_strand_id
1 'polypeptide(L)'
;PLAPDALAKDRSGQVAKPEPWYWPAAAPGVLAVTDFGPDGKRPENAPVVSGADLAAPGDGVVGIGPAGEGHYIGSGASLAAAHVAGAAAQVRARYPELSAAEVSRRLTEAAYPAAPPRLDPYAALTAVLPETSGTMPSPKAAVVPQAASVEPRNRALVVAAGSAGLVALVVAAALVIPRGRARGWRAGAN
;
A
#
# COMPACT_ATOMS: atom_id res chain seq x y z
N PRO A 1 -5.18 -15.86 -4.79
CA PRO A 1 -4.20 -14.79 -4.52
C PRO A 1 -4.54 -13.57 -5.39
N LEU A 2 -4.43 -12.34 -4.88
CA LEU A 2 -4.75 -11.10 -5.61
C LEU A 2 -3.76 -10.81 -6.76
N ALA A 3 -2.49 -11.15 -6.55
CA ALA A 3 -1.39 -10.97 -7.50
C ALA A 3 -0.42 -12.15 -7.39
N PRO A 4 0.44 -12.38 -8.38
CA PRO A 4 1.54 -13.32 -8.26
C PRO A 4 2.52 -12.90 -7.15
N ASP A 5 3.14 -13.88 -6.50
CA ASP A 5 4.10 -13.63 -5.41
C ASP A 5 5.36 -12.89 -5.90
N ALA A 6 5.73 -13.14 -7.16
CA ALA A 6 6.82 -12.45 -7.84
C ALA A 6 6.41 -12.10 -9.27
N LEU A 7 6.80 -10.90 -9.72
CA LEU A 7 6.62 -10.48 -11.10
C LEU A 7 7.61 -11.20 -12.01
N ALA A 8 7.16 -11.53 -13.22
CA ALA A 8 8.01 -12.14 -14.23
C ALA A 8 9.19 -11.21 -14.56
N LYS A 9 10.34 -11.80 -14.91
CA LYS A 9 11.47 -11.07 -15.48
C LYS A 9 11.42 -11.19 -16.99
N ASP A 10 11.68 -10.09 -17.70
CA ASP A 10 11.84 -10.14 -19.14
C ASP A 10 13.18 -10.78 -19.55
N ARG A 11 13.42 -10.93 -20.86
CA ARG A 11 14.67 -11.51 -21.39
C ARG A 11 15.93 -10.69 -21.02
N SER A 12 15.76 -9.44 -20.61
CA SER A 12 16.85 -8.57 -20.15
C SER A 12 17.08 -8.63 -18.63
N GLY A 13 16.27 -9.43 -17.91
CA GLY A 13 16.35 -9.59 -16.46
C GLY A 13 15.63 -8.48 -15.67
N GLN A 14 14.96 -7.55 -16.35
CA GLN A 14 14.18 -6.51 -15.69
C GLN A 14 12.84 -7.08 -15.22
N VAL A 15 12.41 -6.63 -14.03
CA VAL A 15 11.12 -7.02 -13.45
C VAL A 15 10.01 -6.38 -14.28
N ALA A 16 9.06 -7.19 -14.75
CA ALA A 16 7.90 -6.73 -15.48
C ALA A 16 7.11 -5.71 -14.66
N LYS A 17 6.44 -4.79 -15.35
CA LYS A 17 5.54 -3.84 -14.67
C LYS A 17 4.34 -4.60 -14.08
N PRO A 18 3.86 -4.23 -12.88
CA PRO A 18 2.63 -4.79 -12.36
C PRO A 18 1.45 -4.49 -13.30
N GLU A 19 0.60 -5.49 -13.50
CA GLU A 19 -0.65 -5.32 -14.23
C GLU A 19 -1.73 -4.76 -13.29
N PRO A 20 -2.71 -4.00 -13.80
CA PRO A 20 -3.81 -3.48 -12.99
C PRO A 20 -4.67 -4.57 -12.35
N TRP A 21 -4.75 -5.74 -13.00
CA TRP A 21 -5.53 -6.89 -12.56
C TRP A 21 -4.86 -8.19 -12.99
N TYR A 22 -5.04 -9.23 -12.17
CA TYR A 22 -4.53 -10.56 -12.43
C TYR A 22 -5.67 -11.57 -12.47
N TRP A 23 -5.62 -12.51 -13.42
CA TRP A 23 -6.52 -13.65 -13.48
C TRP A 23 -5.87 -14.83 -12.74
N PRO A 24 -6.64 -15.63 -11.96
CA PRO A 24 -8.11 -15.62 -11.82
C PRO A 24 -8.67 -14.66 -10.75
N ALA A 25 -7.85 -13.85 -10.08
CA ALA A 25 -8.32 -12.99 -8.98
C ALA A 25 -9.38 -11.96 -9.39
N ALA A 26 -9.31 -11.46 -10.63
CA ALA A 26 -10.27 -10.53 -11.19
C ALA A 26 -11.58 -11.20 -11.67
N ALA A 27 -11.70 -12.52 -11.59
CA ALA A 27 -12.89 -13.22 -12.05
C ALA A 27 -14.09 -12.97 -11.13
N PRO A 28 -15.29 -12.74 -11.69
CA PRO A 28 -16.50 -12.60 -10.88
C PRO A 28 -16.71 -13.80 -9.95
N GLY A 29 -16.96 -13.54 -8.67
CA GLY A 29 -17.19 -14.55 -7.65
C GLY A 29 -15.94 -15.20 -7.05
N VAL A 30 -14.74 -14.85 -7.53
CA VAL A 30 -13.49 -15.26 -6.88
C VAL A 30 -13.20 -14.32 -5.71
N LEU A 31 -12.81 -14.90 -4.56
CA LEU A 31 -12.36 -14.14 -3.41
C LEU A 31 -10.89 -13.76 -3.60
N ALA A 32 -10.62 -12.49 -3.91
CA ALA A 32 -9.27 -11.97 -4.13
C ALA A 32 -8.58 -11.68 -2.79
N VAL A 33 -7.46 -12.36 -2.54
CA VAL A 33 -6.77 -12.33 -1.24
C VAL A 33 -5.41 -11.64 -1.34
N THR A 34 -5.17 -10.65 -0.49
CA THR A 34 -3.86 -10.02 -0.31
C THR A 34 -3.14 -10.54 0.92
N ASP A 35 -1.81 -10.51 0.88
CA ASP A 35 -0.94 -10.83 2.00
C ASP A 35 -0.70 -9.63 2.94
N PHE A 36 -0.46 -9.95 4.21
CA PHE A 36 0.18 -9.06 5.17
C PHE A 36 1.18 -9.84 6.05
N GLY A 37 2.15 -9.12 6.62
CA GLY A 37 3.16 -9.65 7.53
C GLY A 37 2.84 -9.40 9.01
N PRO A 38 3.72 -9.82 9.93
CA PRO A 38 3.51 -9.72 11.37
C PRO A 38 3.30 -8.28 11.89
N ASP A 39 3.79 -7.29 11.16
CA ASP A 39 3.59 -5.86 11.44
C ASP A 39 2.23 -5.33 10.95
N GLY A 40 1.42 -6.19 10.33
CA GLY A 40 0.12 -5.88 9.76
C GLY A 40 0.18 -5.14 8.42
N LYS A 41 1.38 -4.96 7.84
CA LYS A 41 1.58 -4.29 6.56
C LYS A 41 1.81 -5.30 5.45
N ARG A 42 1.65 -4.84 4.22
CA ARG A 42 2.03 -5.61 3.04
C ARG A 42 3.55 -5.51 2.83
N PRO A 43 4.23 -6.58 2.38
CA PRO A 43 5.65 -6.53 2.04
C PRO A 43 5.98 -5.45 1.01
N GLU A 44 7.10 -4.75 1.18
CA GLU A 44 7.51 -3.63 0.31
C GLU A 44 7.79 -4.05 -1.14
N ASN A 45 8.18 -5.31 -1.34
CA ASN A 45 8.47 -5.91 -2.63
C ASN A 45 7.24 -6.56 -3.29
N ALA A 46 6.08 -6.56 -2.64
CA ALA A 46 4.86 -7.11 -3.22
C ALA A 46 4.35 -6.21 -4.35
N PRO A 47 3.79 -6.79 -5.43
CA PRO A 47 3.15 -5.99 -6.48
C PRO A 47 2.07 -5.07 -5.90
N VAL A 48 2.08 -3.80 -6.30
CA VAL A 48 1.04 -2.85 -5.90
C VAL A 48 -0.21 -3.14 -6.72
N VAL A 49 -1.18 -3.77 -6.07
CA VAL A 49 -2.47 -4.15 -6.65
C VAL A 49 -3.61 -3.75 -5.72
N SER A 50 -4.71 -3.30 -6.31
CA SER A 50 -5.91 -2.88 -5.60
C SER A 50 -7.06 -3.87 -5.79
N GLY A 51 -8.08 -3.80 -4.95
CA GLY A 51 -9.28 -4.64 -5.10
C GLY A 51 -9.17 -6.04 -4.48
N ALA A 52 -8.39 -6.22 -3.41
CA ALA A 52 -8.56 -7.41 -2.58
C ALA A 52 -9.88 -7.34 -1.80
N ASP A 53 -10.58 -8.46 -1.73
CA ASP A 53 -11.77 -8.65 -0.90
C ASP A 53 -11.39 -8.95 0.55
N LEU A 54 -10.25 -9.61 0.76
CA LEU A 54 -9.80 -10.08 2.06
C LEU A 54 -8.27 -10.05 2.17
N ALA A 55 -7.75 -9.81 3.37
CA ALA A 55 -6.33 -9.92 3.70
C ALA A 55 -6.09 -11.13 4.61
N ALA A 56 -4.98 -11.83 4.44
CA ALA A 56 -4.56 -12.91 5.35
C ALA A 56 -3.03 -12.92 5.55
N PRO A 57 -2.53 -13.59 6.60
CA PRO A 57 -1.10 -13.77 6.81
C PRO A 57 -0.47 -14.44 5.59
N GLY A 58 0.52 -13.76 4.99
CA GLY A 58 1.18 -14.25 3.80
C GLY A 58 2.67 -13.98 3.75
N ASP A 59 3.22 -13.20 4.67
CA ASP A 59 4.65 -12.89 4.73
C ASP A 59 5.32 -13.56 5.94
N GLY A 60 6.49 -14.18 5.71
CA GLY A 60 7.23 -14.91 6.74
C GLY A 60 6.51 -16.17 7.23
N VAL A 61 5.69 -16.79 6.37
CA VAL A 61 4.91 -17.97 6.73
C VAL A 61 5.81 -19.19 6.74
N VAL A 62 5.79 -19.93 7.87
CA VAL A 62 6.49 -21.20 8.01
C VAL A 62 5.62 -22.32 7.45
N GLY A 63 6.21 -23.13 6.57
CA GLY A 63 5.59 -24.30 5.96
C GLY A 63 6.55 -25.49 5.90
N ILE A 64 6.07 -26.55 5.27
CA ILE A 64 6.81 -27.80 5.10
C ILE A 64 7.91 -27.59 4.05
N GLY A 65 9.14 -27.97 4.38
CA GLY A 65 10.26 -27.94 3.43
C GLY A 65 10.03 -28.86 2.22
N PRO A 66 10.57 -28.53 1.05
CA PRO A 66 10.39 -29.36 -0.16
C PRO A 66 11.04 -30.75 -0.05
N ALA A 67 12.00 -30.95 0.88
CA ALA A 67 12.63 -32.24 1.15
C ALA A 67 13.15 -32.32 2.59
N GLY A 68 13.26 -33.54 3.12
CA GLY A 68 13.76 -33.83 4.47
C GLY A 68 12.82 -33.36 5.57
N GLU A 69 13.36 -33.20 6.79
CA GLU A 69 12.61 -32.76 7.99
C GLU A 69 12.64 -31.23 8.18
N GLY A 70 13.03 -30.50 7.13
CA GLY A 70 13.23 -29.05 7.18
C GLY A 70 11.93 -28.25 7.09
N HIS A 71 12.04 -26.97 7.43
CA HIS A 71 10.98 -25.98 7.23
C HIS A 71 11.31 -25.06 6.05
N TYR A 72 10.27 -24.59 5.37
CA TYR A 72 10.36 -23.53 4.38
C TYR A 72 9.73 -22.26 4.95
N ILE A 73 10.37 -21.11 4.73
CA ILE A 73 9.79 -19.81 5.04
C ILE A 73 9.50 -19.12 3.71
N GLY A 74 8.23 -18.83 3.48
CA GLY A 74 7.75 -18.23 2.25
C GLY A 74 6.97 -16.94 2.50
N SER A 75 6.91 -16.12 1.45
CA SER A 75 6.14 -14.88 1.45
C SER A 75 5.36 -14.74 0.15
N GLY A 76 4.13 -14.23 0.24
CA GLY A 76 3.32 -13.85 -0.90
C GLY A 76 1.83 -14.05 -0.72
N ALA A 77 1.06 -13.46 -1.65
CA ALA A 77 -0.40 -13.56 -1.68
C ALA A 77 -0.88 -15.01 -1.87
N SER A 78 -0.07 -15.91 -2.42
CA SER A 78 -0.39 -17.34 -2.50
C SER A 78 -0.52 -17.98 -1.13
N LEU A 79 0.34 -17.63 -0.18
CA LEU A 79 0.28 -18.19 1.17
C LEU A 79 -0.87 -17.58 1.98
N ALA A 80 -1.17 -16.30 1.75
CA ALA A 80 -2.40 -15.69 2.26
C ALA A 80 -3.65 -16.39 1.71
N ALA A 81 -3.70 -16.68 0.41
CA ALA A 81 -4.80 -17.42 -0.19
C ALA A 81 -4.95 -18.84 0.38
N ALA A 82 -3.84 -19.52 0.71
CA ALA A 82 -3.88 -20.82 1.36
C ALA A 82 -4.51 -20.77 2.76
N HIS A 83 -4.20 -19.75 3.56
CA HIS A 83 -4.86 -19.54 4.86
C HIS A 83 -6.36 -19.31 4.72
N VAL A 84 -6.77 -18.49 3.74
CA VAL A 84 -8.20 -18.26 3.46
C VAL A 84 -8.88 -19.55 3.00
N ALA A 85 -8.24 -20.37 2.16
CA ALA A 85 -8.77 -21.66 1.74
C ALA A 85 -8.94 -22.63 2.92
N GLY A 86 -7.99 -22.66 3.85
CA GLY A 86 -8.09 -23.44 5.09
C GLY A 86 -9.24 -22.99 5.99
N ALA A 87 -9.44 -21.67 6.13
CA ALA A 87 -10.58 -21.13 6.86
C ALA A 87 -11.92 -21.44 6.15
N ALA A 88 -11.98 -21.32 4.83
CA ALA A 88 -13.15 -21.68 4.03
C ALA A 88 -13.51 -23.17 4.20
N ALA A 89 -12.51 -24.05 4.26
CA ALA A 89 -12.73 -25.47 4.52
C ALA A 89 -13.34 -25.72 5.91
N GLN A 90 -12.86 -25.02 6.94
CA GLN A 90 -13.44 -25.11 8.30
C GLN A 90 -14.89 -24.60 8.34
N VAL A 91 -15.17 -23.47 7.67
CA VAL A 91 -16.54 -22.93 7.57
C VAL A 91 -17.46 -23.95 6.88
N ARG A 92 -17.03 -24.53 5.75
CA ARG A 92 -17.80 -25.57 5.04
C ARG A 92 -17.99 -26.85 5.86
N ALA A 93 -17.03 -27.20 6.72
CA ALA A 93 -17.18 -28.33 7.63
C ALA A 93 -18.22 -28.05 8.73
N ARG A 94 -18.29 -26.81 9.22
CA ARG A 94 -19.25 -26.40 10.25
C ARG A 94 -20.66 -26.13 9.72
N TYR A 95 -20.75 -25.62 8.50
CA TYR A 95 -21.97 -25.20 7.80
C TYR A 95 -22.00 -25.82 6.38
N PRO A 96 -22.26 -27.13 6.26
CA PRO A 96 -22.19 -27.85 4.99
C PRO A 96 -23.23 -27.42 3.96
N GLU A 97 -24.30 -26.75 4.38
CA GLU A 97 -25.37 -26.21 3.55
C GLU A 97 -25.01 -24.92 2.81
N LEU A 98 -23.96 -24.21 3.24
CA LEU A 98 -23.58 -22.94 2.62
C LEU A 98 -22.97 -23.15 1.23
N SER A 99 -23.44 -22.37 0.27
CA SER A 99 -22.83 -22.23 -1.04
C SER A 99 -21.46 -21.54 -0.95
N ALA A 100 -20.65 -21.64 -2.02
CA ALA A 100 -19.37 -20.96 -2.08
C ALA A 100 -19.48 -19.44 -1.91
N ALA A 101 -20.55 -18.83 -2.43
CA ALA A 101 -20.80 -17.40 -2.28
C ALA A 101 -21.12 -17.02 -0.82
N GLU A 102 -21.90 -17.85 -0.13
CA GLU A 102 -22.22 -17.63 1.28
C GLU A 102 -21.00 -17.86 2.19
N VAL A 103 -20.13 -18.82 1.86
CA VAL A 103 -18.85 -19.01 2.55
C VAL A 103 -17.95 -17.79 2.37
N SER A 104 -17.81 -17.29 1.14
CA SER A 104 -17.04 -16.06 0.86
C SER A 104 -17.61 -14.86 1.62
N ARG A 105 -18.94 -14.68 1.59
CA ARG A 105 -19.63 -13.62 2.34
C ARG A 105 -19.38 -13.72 3.84
N ARG A 106 -19.47 -14.93 4.40
CA ARG A 106 -19.24 -15.17 5.82
C ARG A 106 -17.80 -14.86 6.22
N LEU A 107 -16.83 -15.22 5.38
CA LEU A 107 -15.41 -14.89 5.60
C LEU A 107 -15.15 -13.39 5.56
N THR A 108 -15.83 -12.62 4.71
CA THR A 108 -15.63 -11.17 4.59
C THR A 108 -16.44 -10.36 5.60
N GLU A 109 -17.68 -10.75 5.91
CA GLU A 109 -18.54 -10.06 6.88
C GLU A 109 -18.10 -10.29 8.33
N ALA A 110 -17.56 -11.46 8.66
CA ALA A 110 -17.05 -11.76 10.00
C ALA A 110 -15.59 -11.34 10.21
N ALA A 111 -14.91 -10.88 9.18
CA ALA A 111 -13.50 -10.51 9.23
C ALA A 111 -13.22 -9.33 10.18
N TYR A 112 -11.99 -9.26 10.66
CA TYR A 112 -11.53 -8.14 11.46
C TYR A 112 -11.58 -6.82 10.64
N PRO A 113 -12.18 -5.74 11.17
CA PRO A 113 -12.32 -4.47 10.45
C PRO A 113 -10.97 -3.86 10.05
N ALA A 114 -10.69 -3.84 8.75
CA ALA A 114 -9.51 -3.27 8.12
C ALA A 114 -9.81 -2.98 6.63
N ALA A 115 -8.84 -2.38 5.92
CA ALA A 115 -8.96 -2.10 4.49
C ALA A 115 -7.78 -2.73 3.71
N PRO A 116 -7.98 -3.87 3.03
CA PRO A 116 -9.17 -4.73 3.04
C PRO A 116 -9.36 -5.43 4.41
N PRO A 117 -10.56 -5.99 4.70
CA PRO A 117 -10.81 -6.68 5.96
C PRO A 117 -9.84 -7.87 6.14
N ARG A 118 -9.50 -8.19 7.39
CA ARG A 118 -8.50 -9.24 7.70
C ARG A 118 -9.18 -10.52 8.14
N LEU A 119 -8.76 -11.65 7.58
CA LEU A 119 -9.25 -12.98 7.91
C LEU A 119 -9.26 -13.20 9.43
N ASP A 120 -10.43 -13.52 9.97
CA ASP A 120 -10.63 -13.97 11.34
C ASP A 120 -11.36 -15.33 11.30
N PRO A 121 -10.63 -16.46 11.38
CA PRO A 121 -11.24 -17.79 11.31
C PRO A 121 -12.17 -18.06 12.50
N TYR A 122 -11.91 -17.48 13.66
CA TYR A 122 -12.72 -17.66 14.85
C TYR A 122 -14.07 -16.97 14.68
N ALA A 123 -14.06 -15.70 14.27
CA ALA A 123 -15.29 -14.96 13.98
C ALA A 123 -16.05 -15.59 12.81
N ALA A 124 -15.36 -16.06 11.76
CA ALA A 124 -16.00 -16.76 10.66
C ALA A 124 -16.75 -18.04 11.12
N LEU A 125 -16.31 -18.71 12.18
CA LEU A 125 -16.97 -19.91 12.71
C LEU A 125 -18.03 -19.62 13.78
N THR A 126 -17.98 -18.46 14.45
CA THR A 126 -18.79 -18.20 15.66
C THR A 126 -19.76 -17.03 15.50
N ALA A 127 -19.52 -16.11 14.56
CA ALA A 127 -20.38 -14.96 14.34
C ALA A 127 -21.79 -15.40 13.91
N VAL A 128 -22.79 -14.76 14.53
CA VAL A 128 -24.17 -14.82 14.07
C VAL A 128 -24.36 -13.69 13.07
N LEU A 129 -24.31 -14.05 11.78
CA LEU A 129 -24.52 -13.11 10.69
C LEU A 129 -26.00 -13.10 10.31
N PRO A 130 -26.56 -11.94 9.91
CA PRO A 130 -27.89 -11.91 9.35
C PRO A 130 -27.95 -12.72 8.04
N GLU A 131 -29.03 -13.49 7.87
CA GLU A 131 -29.26 -14.35 6.69
C GLU A 131 -29.31 -13.54 5.39
N THR A 132 -29.82 -12.32 5.46
CA THR A 132 -29.84 -11.36 4.37
C THR A 132 -28.81 -10.27 4.66
N SER A 133 -27.93 -9.99 3.70
CA SER A 133 -27.18 -8.73 3.72
C SER A 133 -28.21 -7.60 3.73
N GLY A 134 -28.48 -7.05 4.91
CA GLY A 134 -29.28 -5.83 5.01
C GLY A 134 -28.64 -4.79 4.10
N THR A 135 -29.44 -3.92 3.49
CA THR A 135 -28.91 -2.79 2.72
C THR A 135 -27.97 -2.01 3.62
N MET A 136 -26.65 -2.25 3.49
CA MET A 136 -25.67 -1.42 4.16
C MET A 136 -25.91 -0.01 3.63
N PRO A 137 -26.12 0.99 4.51
CA PRO A 137 -26.17 2.36 4.06
C PRO A 137 -24.90 2.61 3.25
N SER A 138 -25.04 3.00 1.97
CA SER A 138 -23.87 3.38 1.17
C SER A 138 -23.05 4.35 2.00
N PRO A 139 -21.79 4.03 2.34
CA PRO A 139 -20.95 4.93 3.09
C PRO A 139 -20.93 6.24 2.32
N LYS A 140 -21.45 7.32 2.92
CA LYS A 140 -21.33 8.65 2.33
C LYS A 140 -19.84 8.85 2.07
N ALA A 141 -19.47 9.12 0.82
CA ALA A 141 -18.09 9.37 0.46
C ALA A 141 -17.51 10.38 1.47
N ALA A 142 -16.43 10.00 2.14
CA ALA A 142 -15.78 10.89 3.08
C ALA A 142 -15.35 12.14 2.31
N VAL A 143 -15.79 13.31 2.78
CA VAL A 143 -15.34 14.59 2.22
C VAL A 143 -13.89 14.74 2.64
N VAL A 144 -12.97 14.31 1.79
CA VAL A 144 -11.53 14.54 1.98
C VAL A 144 -11.32 16.04 1.85
N PRO A 145 -10.84 16.74 2.92
CA PRO A 145 -10.51 18.15 2.81
C PRO A 145 -9.45 18.31 1.71
N GLN A 146 -9.64 19.31 0.85
CA GLN A 146 -8.69 19.60 -0.22
C GLN A 146 -7.30 19.81 0.40
N ALA A 147 -6.28 19.17 -0.18
CA ALA A 147 -4.90 19.30 0.30
C ALA A 147 -4.53 20.80 0.42
N ALA A 148 -3.88 21.15 1.53
CA ALA A 148 -3.52 22.55 1.80
C ALA A 148 -2.72 23.14 0.63
N SER A 149 -3.10 24.36 0.21
CA SER A 149 -2.45 25.04 -0.92
C SER A 149 -0.95 25.23 -0.68
N VAL A 150 -0.11 24.93 -1.67
CA VAL A 150 1.35 25.12 -1.59
C VAL A 150 1.78 26.58 -1.76
N GLU A 151 0.84 27.46 -2.06
CA GLU A 151 1.10 28.85 -2.45
C GLU A 151 1.73 29.72 -1.35
N PRO A 152 1.32 29.64 -0.06
CA PRO A 152 1.99 30.38 1.02
C PRO A 152 3.47 29.99 1.17
N ARG A 153 3.80 28.70 0.99
CA ARG A 153 5.18 28.21 1.04
C ARG A 153 6.02 28.77 -0.10
N ASN A 154 5.48 28.79 -1.32
CA ASN A 154 6.19 29.36 -2.47
C ASN A 154 6.44 30.86 -2.31
N ARG A 155 5.44 31.62 -1.82
CA ARG A 155 5.60 33.05 -1.54
C ARG A 155 6.66 33.31 -0.47
N ALA A 156 6.68 32.52 0.60
CA ALA A 156 7.68 32.62 1.65
C ALA A 156 9.11 32.36 1.12
N LEU A 157 9.29 31.36 0.26
CA LEU A 157 10.59 31.04 -0.34
C LEU A 157 11.08 32.15 -1.28
N VAL A 158 10.21 32.76 -2.06
CA VAL A 158 10.57 33.90 -2.94
C VAL A 158 11.02 35.11 -2.12
N VAL A 159 10.30 35.45 -1.05
CA VAL A 159 10.67 36.55 -0.15
C VAL A 159 11.99 36.26 0.57
N ALA A 160 12.17 35.04 1.07
CA ALA A 160 13.42 34.62 1.71
C ALA A 160 14.61 34.70 0.75
N ALA A 161 14.47 34.19 -0.48
CA ALA A 161 15.52 34.26 -1.49
C ALA A 161 15.85 35.70 -1.89
N GLY A 162 14.84 36.55 -2.07
CA GLY A 162 15.03 37.97 -2.41
C GLY A 162 15.75 38.74 -1.29
N SER A 163 15.34 38.55 -0.05
CA SER A 163 15.98 39.19 1.12
C SER A 163 17.43 38.73 1.31
N ALA A 164 17.70 37.43 1.19
CA ALA A 164 19.06 36.88 1.25
C ALA A 164 19.95 37.44 0.12
N GLY A 165 19.42 37.56 -1.09
CA GLY A 165 20.13 38.15 -2.24
C GLY A 165 20.48 39.63 -2.01
N LEU A 166 19.56 40.42 -1.46
CA LEU A 166 19.81 41.82 -1.14
C LEU A 166 20.90 41.97 -0.07
N VAL A 167 20.86 41.17 0.99
CA VAL A 167 21.89 41.17 2.04
C VAL A 167 23.26 40.80 1.45
N ALA A 168 23.31 39.78 0.59
CA ALA A 168 24.55 39.38 -0.08
C ALA A 168 25.12 40.51 -0.95
N LEU A 169 24.27 41.25 -1.69
CA LEU A 169 24.69 42.40 -2.48
C LEU A 169 25.24 43.53 -1.61
N VAL A 170 24.60 43.85 -0.48
CA VAL A 170 25.08 44.87 0.46
C VAL A 170 26.43 44.47 1.05
N VAL A 171 26.60 43.21 1.47
CA VAL A 171 27.87 42.69 2.00
C VAL A 171 28.96 42.73 0.92
N ALA A 172 28.64 42.31 -0.31
CA ALA A 172 29.58 42.37 -1.43
C ALA A 172 30.01 43.82 -1.72
N ALA A 173 29.07 44.76 -1.79
CA ALA A 173 29.37 46.18 -1.97
C ALA A 173 30.25 46.72 -0.84
N ALA A 174 29.92 46.41 0.42
CA ALA A 174 30.70 46.82 1.58
C ALA A 174 32.13 46.24 1.59
N LEU A 175 32.35 45.04 1.04
CA LEU A 175 33.68 44.43 0.95
C LEU A 175 34.49 44.88 -0.28
N VAL A 176 33.83 45.16 -1.40
CA VAL A 176 34.46 45.48 -2.70
C VAL A 176 34.77 46.98 -2.81
N ILE A 177 33.85 47.87 -2.44
CA ILE A 177 34.02 49.34 -2.58
C ILE A 177 35.28 49.85 -1.86
N PRO A 178 35.52 49.58 -0.57
CA PRO A 178 36.73 50.08 0.11
C PRO A 178 38.01 49.48 -0.47
N ARG A 179 37.98 48.22 -0.93
CA ARG A 179 39.14 47.58 -1.58
C ARG A 179 39.43 48.14 -2.97
N GLY A 180 38.38 48.50 -3.74
CA GLY A 180 38.52 49.17 -5.04
C GLY A 180 39.04 50.60 -4.90
N ARG A 181 38.56 51.33 -3.88
CA ARG A 181 39.05 52.70 -3.56
C ARG A 181 40.52 52.69 -3.12
N ALA A 182 40.93 51.72 -2.30
CA ALA A 182 42.33 51.57 -1.89
C ALA A 182 43.28 51.20 -3.05
N ARG A 183 42.75 50.60 -4.12
CA ARG A 183 43.50 50.21 -5.33
C ARG A 183 43.43 51.25 -6.45
N GLY A 184 42.89 52.45 -6.18
CA GLY A 184 42.88 53.56 -7.13
C GLY A 184 41.94 53.37 -8.32
N TRP A 185 40.84 52.61 -8.18
CA TRP A 185 39.85 52.47 -9.24
C TRP A 185 39.28 53.83 -9.64
N ARG A 186 39.61 54.27 -10.85
CA ARG A 186 38.91 55.34 -11.57
C ARG A 186 37.74 54.67 -12.30
N ALA A 187 36.51 55.11 -12.03
CA ALA A 187 35.40 54.78 -12.91
C ALA A 187 35.79 55.28 -14.31
N GLY A 188 35.71 54.41 -15.33
CA GLY A 188 35.93 54.83 -16.71
C GLY A 188 34.96 55.96 -17.03
N ALA A 189 35.48 57.18 -17.16
CA ALA A 189 34.75 58.27 -17.77
C ALA A 189 34.63 57.97 -19.26
N ASN A 190 33.44 58.22 -19.82
CA ASN A 190 33.16 58.22 -21.26
C ASN A 190 34.22 59.00 -22.05
#